data_AF-A0A7S1U234-F1
#
_entry.id   AF-A0A7S1U234-F1
#
_cell.length_a   1.000
_cell.length_b   1.000
_cell.length_c   1.000
_cell.angle_alpha   90.00
_cell.angle_beta   90.00
_cell.angle_gamma   90.00
#
_symmetry.space_group_name_H-M   'P 1'
#
loop_
_entity.id
_entity.type
_entity.pdbx_description
1 polymer ?
#
loop_
_entity_poly.entity_id
_entity_poly.type
_entity_poly.pdbx_seq_one_letter_code
_entity_poly.pdbx_strand_id
1 'polypeptide(L)'
;GLGVGGSGRGGPAAVAALGLGLGLGLALGLALGLALGVGMWRKAAAGVAAAGAGAYALYPDEVEGVADGYYRAAVTIGNSALVMADYRRNLHHMSGAEPEYKALKAAFDERTSARLLSVCLEHGGCYTKLGQHLSTFNHILPRQYTSRLSVLQNKAKARPFAVVRKTIEQELARPLEAVFRDVAAEPLAAASLAQVHRGTLLDGREVCVKVQYPHLKRQVEYDLFVLGQLVKVVSWLFPEFDLQWLLPEAKRALFEELDFAQEGRNADLTRAVLRDWVDAGVLRIPEVLWGLTTDRVLAMELVDTGCKVNDADGARELGAEPHDVAEVFCQIFAEMMFGQGWLHVDPHPGNVWLRKTHAGDRPVDRQRPWQLVLFDHGSYYHLSEDFRAKYRELWRAMMLMDQGRIIRAGESLGAGEFAQYFPLMFTYRPIFSTKRLGFQGVTSKEDKRRLRAELSKHKKEEWTRFMEGLPRDMLFVMRVNDMMRSINKDLGGTTRMRLGHLGAAAVRGHAQSKYEGDGRLRTPRGDVIESTSGEPNPNPNPNPNPNPNPNPNPNPNPN
;
A
#
# COMPACT_ATOMS: atom_id res chain seq x y z
N GLY A 1 6.64 -25.02 -39.15
CA GLY A 1 6.36 -26.47 -39.10
C GLY A 1 6.64 -26.95 -37.69
N LEU A 2 5.92 -27.98 -37.23
CA LEU A 2 5.56 -28.36 -35.84
C LEU A 2 4.20 -27.72 -35.49
N GLY A 3 3.05 -28.37 -35.58
CA GLY A 3 2.73 -29.80 -35.43
C GLY A 3 1.53 -29.86 -34.49
N VAL A 4 0.33 -29.72 -35.05
CA VAL A 4 -0.95 -29.77 -34.32
C VAL A 4 -1.28 -31.22 -33.99
N GLY A 5 -1.51 -31.52 -32.71
CA GLY A 5 -1.99 -32.81 -32.27
C GLY A 5 -2.16 -32.85 -30.75
N GLY A 6 -3.39 -32.68 -30.27
CA GLY A 6 -3.70 -32.76 -28.84
C GLY A 6 -5.02 -32.08 -28.49
N SER A 7 -6.13 -32.78 -28.77
CA SER A 7 -7.47 -32.43 -28.32
C SER A 7 -7.54 -32.40 -26.78
N GLY A 8 -7.76 -31.22 -26.20
CA GLY A 8 -7.99 -31.05 -24.77
C GLY A 8 -8.45 -29.64 -24.46
N ARG A 9 -9.78 -29.44 -24.45
CA ARG A 9 -10.54 -28.27 -23.95
C ARG A 9 -9.69 -27.09 -23.45
N GLY A 10 -9.27 -26.21 -24.36
CA GLY A 10 -8.94 -24.84 -23.99
C GLY A 10 -10.24 -24.16 -23.54
N GLY A 11 -10.40 -23.93 -22.24
CA GLY A 11 -11.60 -23.31 -21.70
C GLY A 11 -11.84 -21.89 -22.27
N PRO A 12 -13.04 -21.31 -22.06
CA PRO A 12 -13.38 -19.94 -22.46
C PRO A 12 -12.29 -18.89 -22.14
N ALA A 13 -11.61 -19.07 -21.00
CA ALA A 13 -10.51 -18.24 -20.54
C ALA A 13 -9.28 -18.23 -21.48
N ALA A 14 -8.95 -19.34 -22.14
CA ALA A 14 -7.78 -19.42 -23.04
C ALA A 14 -8.03 -18.71 -24.37
N VAL A 15 -9.27 -18.75 -24.87
CA VAL A 15 -9.70 -18.07 -26.10
C VAL A 15 -9.87 -16.57 -25.85
N ALA A 16 -10.42 -16.17 -24.71
CA ALA A 16 -10.46 -14.78 -24.27
C ALA A 16 -9.04 -14.20 -24.11
N ALA A 17 -8.10 -14.94 -23.51
CA ALA A 17 -6.71 -14.52 -23.36
C ALA A 17 -5.99 -14.31 -24.71
N LEU A 18 -6.26 -15.15 -25.72
CA LEU A 18 -5.72 -14.99 -27.08
C LEU A 18 -6.31 -13.76 -27.80
N GLY A 19 -7.61 -13.52 -27.68
CA GLY A 19 -8.26 -12.32 -28.22
C GLY A 19 -7.75 -11.03 -27.56
N LEU A 20 -7.56 -11.05 -26.24
CA LEU A 20 -7.02 -9.94 -25.45
C LEU A 20 -5.56 -9.64 -25.78
N GLY A 21 -4.73 -10.68 -25.98
CA GLY A 21 -3.33 -10.52 -26.39
C GLY A 21 -3.18 -9.84 -27.76
N LEU A 22 -4.05 -10.19 -28.71
CA LEU A 22 -4.11 -9.57 -30.04
C LEU A 22 -4.61 -8.12 -29.99
N GLY A 23 -5.67 -7.85 -29.22
CA GLY A 23 -6.22 -6.50 -29.02
C GLY A 23 -5.24 -5.55 -28.34
N LEU A 24 -4.52 -6.04 -27.31
CA LEU A 24 -3.50 -5.27 -26.61
C LEU A 24 -2.25 -5.03 -27.47
N GLY A 25 -1.82 -6.03 -28.25
CA GLY A 25 -0.72 -5.88 -29.21
C GLY A 25 -1.03 -4.81 -30.27
N LEU A 26 -2.27 -4.76 -30.75
CA LEU A 26 -2.76 -3.71 -31.65
C LEU A 26 -2.80 -2.33 -31.00
N ALA A 27 -3.28 -2.23 -29.76
CA ALA A 27 -3.34 -0.97 -29.02
C ALA A 27 -1.94 -0.42 -28.64
N LEU A 28 -1.02 -1.30 -28.22
CA LEU A 28 0.38 -0.94 -27.99
C LEU A 28 1.07 -0.55 -29.30
N GLY A 29 0.82 -1.28 -30.40
CA GLY A 29 1.29 -0.90 -31.74
C GLY A 29 0.74 0.45 -32.22
N LEU A 30 -0.51 0.78 -31.88
CA LEU A 30 -1.14 2.09 -32.10
C LEU A 30 -0.47 3.21 -31.30
N ALA A 31 -0.20 2.97 -30.01
CA ALA A 31 0.50 3.93 -29.16
C ALA A 31 1.94 4.15 -29.60
N LEU A 32 2.65 3.08 -29.99
CA LEU A 32 3.97 3.19 -30.63
C LEU A 32 3.87 3.95 -31.95
N GLY A 33 2.87 3.69 -32.79
CA GLY A 33 2.66 4.41 -34.04
C GLY A 33 2.38 5.91 -33.84
N LEU A 34 1.59 6.28 -32.82
CA LEU A 34 1.34 7.66 -32.42
C LEU A 34 2.59 8.34 -31.83
N ALA A 35 3.35 7.63 -30.99
CA ALA A 35 4.60 8.13 -30.38
C ALA A 35 5.77 8.23 -31.40
N LEU A 36 5.75 7.40 -32.45
CA LEU A 36 6.75 7.35 -33.52
C LEU A 36 6.33 8.11 -34.80
N GLY A 37 5.12 8.70 -34.84
CA GLY A 37 4.65 9.53 -35.95
C GLY A 37 4.32 8.75 -37.24
N VAL A 38 3.94 7.47 -37.15
CA VAL A 38 3.65 6.62 -38.32
C VAL A 38 2.14 6.51 -38.54
N GLY A 39 1.67 6.91 -39.73
CA GLY A 39 0.25 7.08 -40.11
C GLY A 39 -0.60 5.81 -40.26
N MET A 40 -0.53 4.86 -39.32
CA MET A 40 -1.20 3.56 -39.42
C MET A 40 -2.44 3.41 -38.50
N TRP A 41 -2.88 4.50 -37.86
CA TRP A 41 -3.86 4.45 -36.76
C TRP A 41 -5.29 4.07 -37.18
N ARG A 42 -5.72 4.40 -38.40
CA ARG A 42 -7.09 4.11 -38.88
C ARG A 42 -7.37 2.62 -39.08
N LYS A 43 -6.38 1.84 -39.51
CA LYS A 43 -6.52 0.39 -39.77
C LYS A 43 -6.45 -0.43 -38.48
N ALA A 44 -5.68 0.01 -37.50
CA ALA A 44 -5.56 -0.68 -36.22
C ALA A 44 -6.75 -0.40 -35.28
N ALA A 45 -7.36 0.80 -35.32
CA ALA A 45 -8.62 1.09 -34.62
C ALA A 45 -9.77 0.18 -35.09
N ALA A 46 -9.83 -0.13 -36.39
CA ALA A 46 -10.77 -1.10 -36.94
C ALA A 46 -10.50 -2.54 -36.46
N GLY A 47 -9.23 -2.89 -36.22
CA GLY A 47 -8.84 -4.20 -35.67
C GLY A 47 -9.27 -4.40 -34.21
N VAL A 48 -9.16 -3.37 -33.37
CA VAL A 48 -9.65 -3.39 -31.98
C VAL A 48 -11.18 -3.51 -31.95
N ALA A 49 -11.88 -2.78 -32.83
CA ALA A 49 -13.34 -2.87 -32.95
C ALA A 49 -13.80 -4.26 -33.43
N ALA A 50 -13.10 -4.87 -34.39
CA ALA A 50 -13.41 -6.21 -34.89
C ALA A 50 -13.15 -7.31 -33.84
N ALA A 51 -12.09 -7.19 -33.04
CA ALA A 51 -11.81 -8.10 -31.93
C ALA A 51 -12.87 -7.98 -30.82
N GLY A 52 -13.32 -6.75 -30.51
CA GLY A 52 -14.42 -6.51 -29.57
C GLY A 52 -15.75 -7.10 -30.05
N ALA A 53 -16.07 -6.98 -31.33
CA ALA A 53 -17.26 -7.58 -31.93
C ALA A 53 -17.21 -9.12 -31.96
N GLY A 54 -16.03 -9.71 -32.19
CA GLY A 54 -15.83 -11.16 -32.12
C GLY A 54 -15.98 -11.73 -30.71
N ALA A 55 -15.51 -11.01 -29.69
CA ALA A 55 -15.71 -11.37 -28.28
C ALA A 55 -17.19 -11.27 -27.86
N TYR A 56 -17.91 -10.25 -28.34
CA TYR A 56 -19.34 -10.05 -28.13
C TYR A 56 -20.19 -11.22 -28.68
N ALA A 57 -19.82 -11.76 -29.84
CA ALA A 57 -20.55 -12.85 -30.47
C ALA A 57 -20.34 -14.23 -29.79
N LEU A 58 -19.26 -14.41 -29.03
CA LEU A 58 -18.88 -15.71 -28.46
C LEU A 58 -19.24 -15.88 -26.98
N TYR A 59 -19.37 -14.79 -26.19
CA TYR A 59 -19.57 -14.86 -24.74
C TYR A 59 -20.56 -13.80 -24.21
N PRO A 60 -21.86 -13.91 -24.50
CA PRO A 60 -22.88 -12.89 -24.20
C PRO A 60 -23.06 -12.58 -22.70
N ASP A 61 -22.82 -13.55 -21.80
CA ASP A 61 -22.97 -13.38 -20.35
C ASP A 61 -21.75 -12.74 -19.65
N GLU A 62 -20.63 -12.54 -20.36
CA GLU A 62 -19.39 -11.92 -19.85
C GLU A 62 -19.05 -10.58 -20.55
N VAL A 63 -19.94 -10.09 -21.43
CA VAL A 63 -19.69 -8.95 -22.33
C VAL A 63 -19.36 -7.66 -21.59
N GLU A 64 -20.06 -7.35 -20.50
CA GLU A 64 -19.96 -6.04 -19.86
C GLU A 64 -18.57 -5.82 -19.23
N GLY A 65 -18.03 -6.83 -18.54
CA GLY A 65 -16.70 -6.77 -17.93
C GLY A 65 -15.56 -6.80 -18.97
N VAL A 66 -15.74 -7.54 -20.06
CA VAL A 66 -14.73 -7.61 -21.13
C VAL A 66 -14.70 -6.33 -21.96
N ALA A 67 -15.86 -5.78 -22.33
CA ALA A 67 -15.97 -4.52 -23.06
C ALA A 67 -15.42 -3.34 -22.24
N ASP A 68 -15.74 -3.28 -20.94
CA ASP A 68 -15.18 -2.29 -20.03
C ASP A 68 -13.65 -2.41 -19.92
N GLY A 69 -13.12 -3.64 -19.85
CA GLY A 69 -11.67 -3.89 -19.91
C GLY A 69 -11.02 -3.32 -21.18
N TYR A 70 -11.57 -3.59 -22.37
CA TYR A 70 -11.04 -3.02 -23.62
C TYR A 70 -11.10 -1.49 -23.66
N TYR A 71 -12.21 -0.91 -23.19
CA TYR A 71 -12.35 0.54 -23.10
C TYR A 71 -11.28 1.17 -22.20
N ARG A 72 -11.10 0.64 -20.99
CA ARG A 72 -10.07 1.09 -20.04
C ARG A 72 -8.67 0.99 -20.63
N ALA A 73 -8.35 -0.12 -21.28
CA ALA A 73 -7.07 -0.31 -21.95
C ALA A 73 -6.85 0.74 -23.04
N ALA A 74 -7.84 0.96 -23.92
CA ALA A 74 -7.73 1.93 -25.01
C ALA A 74 -7.52 3.37 -24.49
N VAL A 75 -8.29 3.79 -23.47
CA VAL A 75 -8.16 5.12 -22.86
C VAL A 75 -6.80 5.28 -22.17
N THR A 76 -6.36 4.27 -21.43
CA THR A 76 -5.05 4.27 -20.74
C THR A 76 -3.91 4.38 -21.75
N ILE A 77 -3.90 3.50 -22.76
CA ILE A 77 -2.88 3.45 -23.80
C ILE A 77 -2.85 4.74 -24.61
N GLY A 78 -4.02 5.28 -24.98
CA GLY A 78 -4.14 6.55 -25.70
C GLY A 78 -3.58 7.73 -24.91
N ASN A 79 -3.89 7.83 -23.61
CA ASN A 79 -3.32 8.87 -22.76
C ASN A 79 -1.82 8.72 -22.58
N SER A 80 -1.31 7.49 -22.39
CA SER A 80 0.13 7.22 -22.34
C SER A 80 0.82 7.65 -23.64
N ALA A 81 0.23 7.36 -24.81
CA ALA A 81 0.78 7.78 -26.10
C ALA A 81 0.87 9.31 -26.24
N LEU A 82 -0.16 10.04 -25.79
CA LEU A 82 -0.16 11.50 -25.80
C LEU A 82 0.93 12.08 -24.88
N VAL A 83 1.14 11.49 -23.70
CA VAL A 83 2.21 11.90 -22.77
C VAL A 83 3.59 11.64 -23.39
N MET A 84 3.80 10.47 -24.00
CA MET A 84 5.04 10.12 -24.68
C MET A 84 5.32 11.07 -25.86
N ALA A 85 4.30 11.41 -26.65
CA ALA A 85 4.43 12.35 -27.76
C ALA A 85 4.75 13.78 -27.30
N ASP A 86 4.10 14.26 -26.22
CA ASP A 86 4.38 15.57 -25.61
C ASP A 86 5.83 15.64 -25.10
N TYR A 87 6.29 14.60 -24.38
CA TYR A 87 7.67 14.52 -23.91
C TYR A 87 8.68 14.52 -25.06
N ARG A 88 8.46 13.66 -26.07
CA ARG A 88 9.37 13.55 -27.23
C ARG A 88 9.46 14.85 -28.02
N ARG A 89 8.34 15.56 -28.20
CA ARG A 89 8.28 16.81 -28.96
C ARG A 89 8.91 17.98 -28.22
N ASN A 90 8.69 18.06 -26.91
CA ASN A 90 8.96 19.30 -26.15
C ASN A 90 10.12 19.21 -25.16
N LEU A 91 10.59 18.00 -24.78
CA LEU A 91 11.57 17.85 -23.70
C LEU A 91 12.73 16.90 -24.02
N HIS A 92 12.51 15.84 -24.81
CA HIS A 92 13.51 14.80 -25.05
C HIS A 92 14.83 15.31 -25.65
N HIS A 93 14.79 16.38 -26.44
CA HIS A 93 15.98 16.94 -27.10
C HIS A 93 16.66 18.07 -26.30
N MET A 94 16.09 18.47 -25.16
CA MET A 94 16.57 19.62 -24.38
C MET A 94 17.47 19.19 -23.24
N SER A 95 18.51 19.99 -22.97
CA SER A 95 19.36 19.80 -21.80
C SER A 95 18.70 20.40 -20.55
N GLY A 96 18.81 19.69 -19.42
CA GLY A 96 18.29 20.17 -18.13
C GLY A 96 18.92 21.48 -17.62
N ALA A 97 20.03 21.90 -18.21
CA ALA A 97 20.71 23.16 -17.90
C ALA A 97 20.09 24.39 -18.62
N GLU A 98 19.25 24.17 -19.63
CA GLU A 98 18.64 25.26 -20.40
C GLU A 98 17.60 26.02 -19.56
N PRO A 99 17.59 27.37 -19.60
CA PRO A 99 16.63 28.17 -18.83
C PRO A 99 15.17 27.84 -19.14
N GLU A 100 14.86 27.54 -20.40
CA GLU A 100 13.52 27.22 -20.89
C GLU A 100 13.05 25.81 -20.48
N TYR A 101 13.99 24.87 -20.29
CA TYR A 101 13.69 23.49 -19.92
C TYR A 101 12.87 23.42 -18.63
N LYS A 102 13.21 24.21 -17.61
CA LYS A 102 12.48 24.21 -16.34
C LYS A 102 11.01 24.63 -16.50
N ALA A 103 10.75 25.65 -17.32
CA ALA A 103 9.40 26.14 -17.57
C ALA A 103 8.59 25.13 -18.39
N LEU A 104 9.18 24.58 -19.46
CA LEU A 104 8.56 23.56 -20.29
C LEU A 104 8.29 22.26 -19.53
N LYS A 105 9.23 21.84 -18.67
CA LYS A 105 9.07 20.67 -17.80
C LYS A 105 7.95 20.84 -16.80
N ALA A 106 7.85 22.01 -16.17
CA ALA A 106 6.75 22.32 -15.25
C ALA A 106 5.40 22.30 -15.98
N ALA A 107 5.32 22.87 -17.18
CA ALA A 107 4.10 22.84 -18.00
C ALA A 107 3.73 21.41 -18.46
N PHE A 108 4.72 20.60 -18.80
CA PHE A 108 4.55 19.18 -19.11
C PHE A 108 4.03 18.39 -17.91
N ASP A 109 4.60 18.59 -16.72
CA ASP A 109 4.16 17.92 -15.48
C ASP A 109 2.74 18.32 -15.10
N GLU A 110 2.36 19.58 -15.35
CA GLU A 110 1.01 20.07 -15.13
C GLU A 110 -0.01 19.36 -16.05
N ARG A 111 0.28 19.27 -17.35
CA ARG A 111 -0.58 18.55 -18.31
C ARG A 111 -0.65 17.05 -18.01
N THR A 112 0.49 16.44 -17.70
CA THR A 112 0.59 14.99 -17.48
C THR A 112 -0.09 14.58 -16.18
N SER A 113 0.09 15.34 -15.09
CA SER A 113 -0.63 15.10 -13.83
C SER A 113 -2.15 15.25 -13.98
N ALA A 114 -2.62 16.19 -14.81
CA ALA A 114 -4.04 16.35 -15.12
C ALA A 114 -4.60 15.16 -15.91
N ARG A 115 -3.88 14.68 -16.92
CA ARG A 115 -4.27 13.47 -17.68
C ARG A 115 -4.33 12.24 -16.78
N LEU A 116 -3.31 12.04 -15.94
CA LEU A 116 -3.27 10.92 -15.01
C LEU A 116 -4.46 10.95 -14.04
N LEU A 117 -4.77 12.11 -13.45
CA LEU A 117 -5.95 12.25 -12.60
C LEU A 117 -7.25 11.93 -13.34
N SER A 118 -7.39 12.40 -14.59
CA SER A 118 -8.57 12.10 -15.42
C SER A 118 -8.76 10.60 -15.61
N VAL A 119 -7.69 9.87 -15.97
CA VAL A 119 -7.72 8.41 -16.13
C VAL A 119 -8.08 7.73 -14.80
N CYS A 120 -7.51 8.19 -13.68
CA CYS A 120 -7.82 7.64 -12.36
C CYS A 120 -9.29 7.83 -11.95
N LEU A 121 -9.86 9.00 -12.22
CA LEU A 121 -11.27 9.31 -11.90
C LEU A 121 -12.23 8.57 -12.83
N GLU A 122 -11.88 8.45 -14.11
CA GLU A 122 -12.71 7.78 -15.11
C GLU A 122 -12.77 6.28 -14.89
N HIS A 123 -11.64 5.63 -14.63
CA HIS A 123 -11.59 4.18 -14.46
C HIS A 123 -11.93 3.71 -13.05
N GLY A 124 -11.73 4.54 -12.02
CA GLY A 124 -11.96 4.14 -10.65
C GLY A 124 -11.06 2.97 -10.21
N GLY A 125 -11.52 2.20 -9.22
CA GLY A 125 -10.93 0.90 -8.86
C GLY A 125 -9.41 0.94 -8.63
N CYS A 126 -8.68 0.09 -9.34
CA CYS A 126 -7.21 0.03 -9.27
C CYS A 126 -6.53 1.35 -9.63
N TYR A 127 -7.03 2.11 -10.62
CA TYR A 127 -6.40 3.35 -11.02
C TYR A 127 -6.53 4.42 -9.94
N THR A 128 -7.69 4.49 -9.28
CA THR A 128 -7.85 5.33 -8.09
C THR A 128 -6.89 4.92 -6.99
N LYS A 129 -6.76 3.61 -6.70
CA LYS A 129 -5.86 3.11 -5.64
C LYS A 129 -4.38 3.35 -5.94
N LEU A 130 -3.96 3.15 -7.18
CA LEU A 130 -2.61 3.47 -7.65
C LEU A 130 -2.35 4.98 -7.60
N GLY A 131 -3.31 5.81 -8.00
CA GLY A 131 -3.20 7.26 -7.90
C GLY A 131 -3.11 7.75 -6.45
N GLN A 132 -3.88 7.14 -5.53
CA GLN A 132 -3.75 7.36 -4.09
C GLN A 132 -2.35 7.03 -3.60
N HIS A 133 -1.78 5.87 -3.98
CA HIS A 133 -0.40 5.51 -3.64
C HIS A 133 0.61 6.53 -4.18
N LEU A 134 0.52 6.89 -5.46
CA LEU A 134 1.40 7.87 -6.09
C LEU A 134 1.30 9.25 -5.42
N SER A 135 0.13 9.65 -4.91
CA SER A 135 -0.05 10.93 -4.20
C SER A 135 0.80 11.04 -2.92
N THR A 136 1.22 9.90 -2.35
CA THR A 136 2.04 9.87 -1.12
C THR A 136 3.54 10.03 -1.40
N PHE A 137 3.99 9.83 -2.64
CA PHE A 137 5.41 9.88 -3.03
C PHE A 137 5.95 11.31 -3.23
N ASN A 138 5.71 12.19 -2.27
CA ASN A 138 6.12 13.62 -2.29
C ASN A 138 7.65 13.83 -2.42
N HIS A 139 8.44 12.81 -2.10
CA HIS A 139 9.89 12.84 -2.16
C HIS A 139 10.46 12.28 -3.48
N ILE A 140 9.65 11.62 -4.29
CA ILE A 140 10.06 10.96 -5.54
C ILE A 140 9.41 11.68 -6.74
N LEU A 141 8.13 12.02 -6.64
CA LEU A 141 7.35 12.62 -7.72
C LEU A 141 7.29 14.16 -7.62
N PRO A 142 7.23 14.87 -8.75
CA PRO A 142 7.01 16.32 -8.74
C PRO A 142 5.71 16.70 -8.04
N ARG A 143 5.71 17.85 -7.35
CA ARG A 143 4.57 18.34 -6.57
C ARG A 143 3.26 18.37 -7.34
N GLN A 144 3.30 18.66 -8.64
CA GLN A 144 2.15 18.69 -9.54
C GLN A 144 1.37 17.37 -9.53
N TYR A 145 2.07 16.23 -9.49
CA TYR A 145 1.44 14.91 -9.43
C TYR A 145 0.84 14.68 -8.06
N THR A 146 1.62 14.86 -7.00
CA THR A 146 1.18 14.51 -5.65
C THR A 146 0.05 15.41 -5.15
N SER A 147 0.11 16.72 -5.42
CA SER A 147 -0.95 17.64 -5.04
C SER A 147 -2.25 17.34 -5.81
N ARG A 148 -2.15 16.97 -7.09
CA ARG A 148 -3.32 16.76 -7.94
C ARG A 148 -4.00 15.41 -7.67
N LEU A 149 -3.22 14.36 -7.48
CA LEU A 149 -3.74 13.04 -7.13
C LEU A 149 -4.28 12.95 -5.69
N SER A 150 -3.95 13.92 -4.82
CA SER A 150 -4.51 13.98 -3.46
C SER A 150 -6.05 14.01 -3.43
N VAL A 151 -6.69 14.51 -4.51
CA VAL A 151 -8.15 14.52 -4.67
C VAL A 151 -8.74 13.10 -4.67
N LEU A 152 -7.97 12.09 -5.09
CA LEU A 152 -8.40 10.68 -5.08
C LEU A 152 -8.55 10.11 -3.66
N GLN A 153 -8.03 10.80 -2.63
CA GLN A 153 -8.19 10.40 -1.23
C GLN A 153 -9.57 10.74 -0.65
N ASN A 154 -10.39 11.49 -1.40
CA ASN A 154 -11.75 11.84 -0.97
C ASN A 154 -12.72 10.65 -1.07
N LYS A 155 -13.85 10.74 -0.36
CA LYS A 155 -14.88 9.67 -0.33
C LYS A 155 -15.32 9.29 -1.76
N ALA A 156 -15.28 7.99 -2.05
CA ALA A 156 -15.74 7.44 -3.31
C ALA A 156 -17.27 7.45 -3.39
N LYS A 157 -17.82 7.43 -4.61
CA LYS A 157 -19.27 7.29 -4.81
C LYS A 157 -19.72 5.87 -4.47
N ALA A 158 -20.81 5.77 -3.73
CA ALA A 158 -21.40 4.51 -3.36
C ALA A 158 -22.05 3.78 -4.57
N ARG A 159 -22.04 2.44 -4.55
CA ARG A 159 -22.82 1.61 -5.48
C ARG A 159 -24.19 1.29 -4.88
N PRO A 160 -25.22 1.10 -5.71
CA PRO A 160 -26.55 0.72 -5.22
C PRO A 160 -26.50 -0.54 -4.35
N PHE A 161 -27.25 -0.54 -3.26
CA PHE A 161 -27.25 -1.64 -2.28
C PHE A 161 -27.62 -3.00 -2.91
N ALA A 162 -28.46 -3.03 -3.95
CA ALA A 162 -28.80 -4.28 -4.65
C ALA A 162 -27.55 -5.02 -5.19
N VAL A 163 -26.53 -4.29 -5.64
CA VAL A 163 -25.27 -4.85 -6.12
C VAL A 163 -24.45 -5.43 -4.97
N VAL A 164 -24.42 -4.71 -3.84
CA VAL A 164 -23.74 -5.12 -2.61
C VAL A 164 -24.39 -6.39 -2.05
N ARG A 165 -25.72 -6.37 -1.90
CA ARG A 165 -26.52 -7.50 -1.44
C ARG A 165 -26.22 -8.76 -2.24
N LYS A 166 -26.25 -8.68 -3.58
CA LYS A 166 -25.95 -9.81 -4.46
C LYS A 166 -24.55 -10.38 -4.20
N THR A 167 -23.56 -9.51 -3.95
CA THR A 167 -22.20 -9.95 -3.63
C THR A 167 -22.15 -10.68 -2.29
N ILE A 168 -22.80 -10.15 -1.25
CA ILE A 168 -22.89 -10.82 0.06
C ILE A 168 -23.53 -12.21 -0.08
N GLU A 169 -24.67 -12.30 -0.76
CA GLU A 169 -25.42 -13.56 -0.91
C GLU A 169 -24.62 -14.61 -1.70
N GLN A 170 -23.87 -14.19 -2.72
CA GLN A 170 -22.98 -15.06 -3.48
C GLN A 170 -21.82 -15.60 -2.64
N GLU A 171 -21.15 -14.74 -1.89
CA GLU A 171 -19.98 -15.11 -1.08
C GLU A 171 -20.37 -15.98 0.13
N LEU A 172 -21.51 -15.70 0.75
CA LEU A 172 -22.01 -16.49 1.88
C LEU A 172 -22.83 -17.71 1.45
N ALA A 173 -23.07 -17.89 0.15
CA ALA A 173 -23.90 -18.94 -0.45
C ALA A 173 -25.29 -19.09 0.22
N ARG A 174 -25.86 -17.97 0.69
CA ARG A 174 -27.09 -17.91 1.48
C ARG A 174 -27.84 -16.61 1.20
N PRO A 175 -29.19 -16.60 1.28
CA PRO A 175 -29.94 -15.35 1.28
C PRO A 175 -29.51 -14.43 2.43
N LEU A 176 -29.55 -13.11 2.20
CA LEU A 176 -29.11 -12.12 3.20
C LEU A 176 -29.87 -12.29 4.53
N GLU A 177 -31.17 -12.53 4.44
CA GLU A 177 -32.11 -12.69 5.56
C GLU A 177 -31.86 -13.97 6.37
N ALA A 178 -31.12 -14.94 5.82
CA ALA A 178 -30.73 -16.15 6.55
C ALA A 178 -29.55 -15.91 7.50
N VAL A 179 -28.89 -14.74 7.42
CA VAL A 179 -27.68 -14.40 8.17
C VAL A 179 -27.86 -13.11 8.97
N PHE A 180 -28.50 -12.11 8.35
CA PHE A 180 -28.71 -10.79 8.92
C PHE A 180 -30.20 -10.56 9.15
N ARG A 181 -30.52 -9.94 10.29
CA ARG A 181 -31.84 -9.36 10.54
C ARG A 181 -32.06 -8.13 9.67
N ASP A 182 -31.02 -7.32 9.51
CA ASP A 182 -31.01 -6.14 8.66
C ASP A 182 -29.58 -5.81 8.21
N VAL A 183 -29.45 -5.20 7.04
CA VAL A 183 -28.21 -4.57 6.57
C VAL A 183 -28.61 -3.22 5.97
N ALA A 184 -28.07 -2.15 6.55
CA ALA A 184 -28.38 -0.79 6.15
C ALA A 184 -28.02 -0.56 4.68
N ALA A 185 -29.01 -0.11 3.90
CA ALA A 185 -28.81 0.17 2.47
C ALA A 185 -27.81 1.30 2.23
N GLU A 186 -27.80 2.31 3.10
CA GLU A 186 -26.82 3.41 3.07
C GLU A 186 -25.48 2.92 3.68
N PRO A 187 -24.36 3.04 2.96
CA PRO A 187 -23.07 2.62 3.48
C PRO A 187 -22.55 3.57 4.58
N LEU A 188 -21.89 3.01 5.59
CA LEU A 188 -21.11 3.76 6.57
C LEU A 188 -19.91 4.46 5.89
N ALA A 189 -19.29 3.76 4.95
CA ALA A 189 -18.15 4.26 4.18
C ALA A 189 -18.12 3.64 2.79
N ALA A 190 -17.65 4.41 1.81
CA ALA A 190 -17.38 3.94 0.45
C ALA A 190 -15.94 4.30 0.07
N ALA A 191 -15.22 3.29 -0.40
CA ALA A 191 -13.84 3.38 -0.88
C ALA A 191 -13.75 3.00 -2.36
N SER A 192 -12.53 3.01 -2.90
CA SER A 192 -12.25 2.74 -4.32
C SER A 192 -12.54 1.30 -4.74
N LEU A 193 -12.39 0.32 -3.84
CA LEU A 193 -12.54 -1.11 -4.13
C LEU A 193 -13.76 -1.76 -3.44
N ALA A 194 -14.33 -1.10 -2.43
CA ALA A 194 -15.33 -1.68 -1.55
C ALA A 194 -16.19 -0.63 -0.84
N GLN A 195 -17.26 -1.10 -0.20
CA GLN A 195 -18.12 -0.30 0.69
C GLN A 195 -18.33 -1.04 2.01
N VAL A 196 -18.54 -0.28 3.08
CA VAL A 196 -18.81 -0.79 4.41
C VAL A 196 -20.25 -0.48 4.76
N HIS A 197 -21.02 -1.49 5.14
CA HIS A 197 -22.40 -1.38 5.58
C HIS A 197 -22.54 -1.76 7.05
N ARG A 198 -23.47 -1.12 7.74
CA ARG A 198 -23.91 -1.59 9.07
C ARG A 198 -24.83 -2.78 8.88
N GLY A 199 -24.60 -3.85 9.62
CA GLY A 199 -25.47 -5.02 9.67
C GLY A 199 -25.85 -5.37 11.10
N THR A 200 -26.97 -6.06 11.25
CA THR A 200 -27.42 -6.65 12.51
C THR A 200 -27.65 -8.14 12.27
N LEU A 201 -26.93 -8.98 13.02
CA LEU A 201 -27.07 -10.43 12.93
C LEU A 201 -28.41 -10.91 13.52
N LEU A 202 -28.80 -12.15 13.22
CA LEU A 202 -30.03 -12.74 13.76
C LEU A 202 -30.07 -12.76 15.30
N ASP A 203 -28.92 -12.95 15.94
CA ASP A 203 -28.74 -12.91 17.40
C ASP A 203 -28.73 -11.49 18.00
N GLY A 204 -28.85 -10.45 17.17
CA GLY A 204 -28.91 -9.05 17.56
C GLY A 204 -27.57 -8.33 17.65
N ARG A 205 -26.43 -9.01 17.44
CA ARG A 205 -25.13 -8.33 17.40
C ARG A 205 -25.03 -7.39 16.20
N GLU A 206 -24.46 -6.21 16.42
CA GLU A 206 -24.18 -5.25 15.35
C GLU A 206 -22.79 -5.46 14.76
N VAL A 207 -22.69 -5.36 13.45
CA VAL A 207 -21.46 -5.65 12.69
C VAL A 207 -21.24 -4.64 11.58
N CYS A 208 -19.99 -4.46 11.19
CA CYS A 208 -19.59 -3.85 9.94
C CYS A 208 -19.40 -4.95 8.90
N VAL A 209 -19.99 -4.77 7.71
CA VAL A 209 -19.83 -5.67 6.57
C VAL A 209 -19.18 -4.89 5.44
N LYS A 210 -17.87 -5.11 5.25
CA LYS A 210 -17.09 -4.56 4.14
C LYS A 210 -17.23 -5.50 2.94
N VAL A 211 -17.71 -4.97 1.81
CA VAL A 211 -18.04 -5.75 0.63
C VAL A 211 -17.31 -5.18 -0.58
N GLN A 212 -16.54 -6.03 -1.25
CA GLN A 212 -15.83 -5.66 -2.48
C GLN A 212 -16.83 -5.45 -3.63
N TYR A 213 -16.57 -4.49 -4.51
CA TYR A 213 -17.37 -4.35 -5.72
C TYR A 213 -17.29 -5.62 -6.60
N PRO A 214 -18.35 -5.93 -7.37
CA PRO A 214 -18.36 -7.11 -8.24
C PRO A 214 -17.31 -7.03 -9.34
N HIS A 215 -16.83 -8.19 -9.77
CA HIS A 215 -15.86 -8.39 -10.87
C HIS A 215 -14.49 -7.71 -10.72
N LEU A 216 -14.19 -7.13 -9.56
CA LEU A 216 -12.99 -6.31 -9.36
C LEU A 216 -11.70 -7.11 -9.57
N LYS A 217 -11.57 -8.33 -9.02
CA LYS A 217 -10.31 -9.11 -9.09
C LYS A 217 -9.83 -9.35 -10.53
N ARG A 218 -10.70 -9.85 -11.42
CA ARG A 218 -10.35 -10.07 -12.84
C ARG A 218 -10.05 -8.76 -13.56
N GLN A 219 -10.82 -7.71 -13.28
CA GLN A 219 -10.61 -6.39 -13.87
C GLN A 219 -9.24 -5.83 -13.47
N VAL A 220 -8.88 -5.92 -12.19
CA VAL A 220 -7.59 -5.48 -11.66
C VAL A 220 -6.43 -6.29 -12.26
N GLU A 221 -6.57 -7.61 -12.37
CA GLU A 221 -5.57 -8.45 -13.04
C GLU A 221 -5.28 -7.98 -14.47
N TYR A 222 -6.33 -7.67 -15.22
CA TYR A 222 -6.23 -7.16 -16.58
C TYR A 222 -5.61 -5.76 -16.62
N ASP A 223 -6.09 -4.82 -15.80
CA ASP A 223 -5.56 -3.45 -15.77
C ASP A 223 -4.07 -3.42 -15.40
N LEU A 224 -3.66 -4.23 -14.41
CA LEU A 224 -2.25 -4.35 -14.03
C LEU A 224 -1.41 -4.98 -15.13
N PHE A 225 -1.97 -5.90 -15.92
CA PHE A 225 -1.28 -6.42 -17.09
C PHE A 225 -1.05 -5.32 -18.14
N VAL A 226 -2.07 -4.52 -18.47
CA VAL A 226 -1.96 -3.39 -19.41
C VAL A 226 -0.93 -2.37 -18.93
N LEU A 227 -1.02 -1.95 -17.66
CA LEU A 227 -0.06 -1.03 -17.06
C LEU A 227 1.37 -1.61 -17.08
N GLY A 228 1.50 -2.90 -16.79
CA GLY A 228 2.77 -3.62 -16.87
C GLY A 228 3.42 -3.57 -18.25
N GLN A 229 2.63 -3.76 -19.32
CA GLN A 229 3.15 -3.64 -20.69
C GLN A 229 3.50 -2.20 -21.05
N LEU A 230 2.68 -1.23 -20.63
CA LEU A 230 2.93 0.19 -20.88
C LEU A 230 4.24 0.66 -20.26
N VAL A 231 4.52 0.30 -19.02
CA VAL A 231 5.80 0.67 -18.37
C VAL A 231 6.98 0.07 -19.12
N LYS A 232 6.89 -1.18 -19.61
CA LYS A 232 7.96 -1.78 -20.43
C LYS A 232 8.19 -0.99 -21.72
N VAL A 233 7.11 -0.57 -22.40
CA VAL A 233 7.21 0.25 -23.61
C VAL A 233 7.82 1.62 -23.30
N VAL A 234 7.42 2.26 -22.21
CA VAL A 234 7.98 3.54 -21.77
C VAL A 234 9.47 3.41 -21.48
N SER A 235 9.89 2.40 -20.71
CA SER A 235 11.31 2.19 -20.41
C SER A 235 12.14 1.82 -21.65
N TRP A 236 11.52 1.17 -22.66
CA TRP A 236 12.20 0.89 -23.92
C TRP A 236 12.35 2.15 -24.79
N LEU A 237 11.32 3.00 -24.86
CA LEU A 237 11.34 4.25 -25.63
C LEU A 237 12.16 5.37 -24.95
N PHE A 238 12.16 5.38 -23.61
CA PHE A 238 12.79 6.40 -22.77
C PHE A 238 13.54 5.72 -21.61
N PRO A 239 14.74 5.16 -21.86
CA PRO A 239 15.52 4.44 -20.85
C PRO A 239 15.86 5.25 -19.59
N GLU A 240 15.82 6.58 -19.67
CA GLU A 240 16.00 7.50 -18.56
C GLU A 240 14.84 7.51 -17.55
N PHE A 241 13.69 6.91 -17.88
CA PHE A 241 12.55 6.72 -16.99
C PHE A 241 12.31 5.22 -16.72
N ASP A 242 13.14 4.63 -15.87
CA ASP A 242 12.88 3.28 -15.38
C ASP A 242 11.92 3.31 -14.18
N LEU A 243 10.67 2.92 -14.44
CA LEU A 243 9.63 2.73 -13.43
C LEU A 243 9.29 1.25 -13.23
N GLN A 244 10.02 0.32 -13.87
CA GLN A 244 9.73 -1.11 -13.80
C GLN A 244 9.88 -1.63 -12.37
N TRP A 245 10.82 -1.08 -11.61
CA TRP A 245 11.07 -1.47 -10.23
C TRP A 245 9.87 -1.20 -9.30
N LEU A 246 9.03 -0.22 -9.61
CA LEU A 246 7.88 0.16 -8.78
C LEU A 246 6.66 -0.76 -8.99
N LEU A 247 6.54 -1.36 -10.18
CA LEU A 247 5.36 -2.14 -10.56
C LEU A 247 5.12 -3.40 -9.70
N PRO A 248 6.13 -4.23 -9.38
CA PRO A 248 5.91 -5.41 -8.54
C PRO A 248 5.32 -5.04 -7.18
N GLU A 249 5.77 -3.92 -6.60
CA GLU A 249 5.31 -3.45 -5.30
C GLU A 249 3.87 -2.92 -5.36
N ALA A 250 3.58 -2.08 -6.35
CA ALA A 250 2.22 -1.57 -6.58
C ALA A 250 1.23 -2.70 -6.87
N LYS A 251 1.66 -3.73 -7.62
CA LYS A 251 0.90 -4.95 -7.88
C LYS A 251 0.62 -5.71 -6.58
N ARG A 252 1.65 -5.98 -5.78
CA ARG A 252 1.54 -6.69 -4.49
C ARG A 252 0.55 -6.00 -3.56
N ALA A 253 0.75 -4.70 -3.30
CA ALA A 253 -0.11 -3.93 -2.43
C ALA A 253 -1.58 -3.94 -2.89
N LEU A 254 -1.82 -3.84 -4.20
CA LEU A 254 -3.17 -3.87 -4.72
C LEU A 254 -3.83 -5.25 -4.58
N PHE A 255 -3.10 -6.36 -4.79
CA PHE A 255 -3.66 -7.70 -4.57
C PHE A 255 -3.94 -8.00 -3.10
N GLU A 256 -3.09 -7.53 -2.19
CA GLU A 256 -3.33 -7.63 -0.75
C GLU A 256 -4.64 -6.94 -0.34
N GLU A 257 -4.99 -5.81 -0.97
CA GLU A 257 -6.27 -5.14 -0.73
C GLU A 257 -7.51 -5.84 -1.33
N LEU A 258 -7.32 -6.82 -2.21
CA LEU A 258 -8.41 -7.60 -2.80
C LEU A 258 -8.72 -8.88 -2.02
N ASP A 259 -7.91 -9.23 -1.03
CA ASP A 259 -8.07 -10.42 -0.19
C ASP A 259 -8.50 -9.99 1.22
N PHE A 260 -9.80 -9.94 1.42
CA PHE A 260 -10.41 -9.57 2.70
C PHE A 260 -10.21 -10.60 3.81
N ALA A 261 -9.97 -11.86 3.46
CA ALA A 261 -9.56 -12.86 4.42
C ALA A 261 -8.14 -12.57 4.92
N GLN A 262 -7.23 -12.11 4.04
CA GLN A 262 -5.90 -11.69 4.47
C GLN A 262 -5.95 -10.43 5.34
N GLU A 263 -6.79 -9.45 5.00
CA GLU A 263 -7.04 -8.27 5.85
C GLU A 263 -7.51 -8.69 7.26
N GLY A 264 -8.45 -9.64 7.36
CA GLY A 264 -8.88 -10.19 8.64
C GLY A 264 -7.75 -10.87 9.42
N ARG A 265 -6.89 -11.65 8.74
CA ARG A 265 -5.73 -12.32 9.37
C ARG A 265 -4.73 -11.29 9.89
N ASN A 266 -4.51 -10.23 9.14
CA ASN A 266 -3.67 -9.11 9.57
C ASN A 266 -4.25 -8.41 10.80
N ALA A 267 -5.58 -8.25 10.89
CA ALA A 267 -6.23 -7.67 12.07
C ALA A 267 -6.01 -8.51 13.33
N ASP A 268 -6.21 -9.82 13.24
CA ASP A 268 -5.97 -10.74 14.36
C ASP A 268 -4.50 -10.78 14.78
N LEU A 269 -3.59 -10.82 13.80
CA LEU A 269 -2.16 -10.77 14.06
C LEU A 269 -1.76 -9.45 14.73
N THR A 270 -2.23 -8.30 14.24
CA THR A 270 -1.95 -7.01 14.87
C THR A 270 -2.49 -6.95 16.30
N ARG A 271 -3.69 -7.50 16.55
CA ARG A 271 -4.26 -7.59 17.91
C ARG A 271 -3.37 -8.42 18.84
N ALA A 272 -2.82 -9.53 18.36
CA ALA A 272 -1.91 -10.37 19.13
C ALA A 272 -0.56 -9.69 19.40
N VAL A 273 0.04 -9.08 18.36
CA VAL A 273 1.32 -8.37 18.41
C VAL A 273 1.25 -7.14 19.33
N LEU A 274 0.13 -6.43 19.35
CA LEU A 274 -0.10 -5.24 20.19
C LEU A 274 -0.95 -5.54 21.42
N ARG A 275 -0.94 -6.79 21.89
CA ARG A 275 -1.77 -7.24 23.02
C ARG A 275 -1.68 -6.31 24.22
N ASP A 276 -0.49 -5.86 24.62
CA ASP A 276 -0.36 -5.00 25.80
C ASP A 276 -1.10 -3.64 25.65
N TRP A 277 -1.21 -3.11 24.43
CA TRP A 277 -1.99 -1.89 24.15
C TRP A 277 -3.49 -2.15 24.18
N VAL A 278 -3.90 -3.32 23.68
CA VAL A 278 -5.29 -3.77 23.67
C VAL A 278 -5.76 -4.10 25.09
N ASP A 279 -4.95 -4.84 25.85
CA ASP A 279 -5.18 -5.25 27.23
C ASP A 279 -5.02 -4.08 28.23
N ALA A 280 -4.37 -2.98 27.83
CA ALA A 280 -4.39 -1.73 28.57
C ALA A 280 -5.63 -0.87 28.28
N GLY A 281 -6.44 -1.22 27.27
CA GLY A 281 -7.60 -0.45 26.87
C GLY A 281 -7.25 0.84 26.12
N VAL A 282 -6.05 0.94 25.55
CA VAL A 282 -5.58 2.11 24.80
C VAL A 282 -5.87 1.98 23.30
N LEU A 283 -5.83 0.74 22.78
CA LEU A 283 -6.04 0.42 21.36
C LEU A 283 -7.19 -0.58 21.19
N ARG A 284 -8.12 -0.29 20.27
CA ARG A 284 -9.18 -1.18 19.82
C ARG A 284 -8.92 -1.62 18.37
N ILE A 285 -8.94 -2.93 18.14
CA ILE A 285 -8.92 -3.53 16.81
C ILE A 285 -10.19 -4.38 16.69
N PRO A 286 -11.17 -3.99 15.84
CA PRO A 286 -12.46 -4.67 15.71
C PRO A 286 -12.30 -6.18 15.50
N GLU A 287 -13.06 -7.00 16.23
CA GLU A 287 -13.01 -8.45 16.09
C GLU A 287 -13.49 -8.91 14.71
N VAL A 288 -12.79 -9.86 14.09
CA VAL A 288 -13.17 -10.43 12.78
C VAL A 288 -14.16 -11.57 12.99
N LEU A 289 -15.28 -11.55 12.27
CA LEU A 289 -16.27 -12.62 12.30
C LEU A 289 -15.99 -13.62 11.18
N TRP A 290 -15.05 -14.54 11.43
CA TRP A 290 -14.58 -15.52 10.43
C TRP A 290 -15.67 -16.36 9.76
N GLY A 291 -16.76 -16.66 10.47
CA GLY A 291 -17.90 -17.38 9.89
C GLY A 291 -18.67 -16.62 8.81
N LEU A 292 -18.41 -15.31 8.67
CA LEU A 292 -19.04 -14.40 7.71
C LEU A 292 -18.00 -13.67 6.83
N THR A 293 -16.73 -14.07 6.92
CA THR A 293 -15.63 -13.46 6.18
C THR A 293 -15.16 -14.39 5.07
N THR A 294 -15.01 -13.84 3.88
CA THR A 294 -14.48 -14.48 2.66
C THR A 294 -13.42 -13.58 2.04
N ASP A 295 -12.89 -13.95 0.89
CA ASP A 295 -11.96 -13.12 0.12
C ASP A 295 -12.59 -11.78 -0.33
N ARG A 296 -13.93 -11.68 -0.39
CA ARG A 296 -14.65 -10.50 -0.93
C ARG A 296 -15.65 -9.87 0.03
N VAL A 297 -15.89 -10.49 1.18
CA VAL A 297 -16.70 -9.95 2.28
C VAL A 297 -15.88 -10.03 3.56
N LEU A 298 -15.67 -8.91 4.25
CA LEU A 298 -15.09 -8.87 5.59
C LEU A 298 -16.17 -8.43 6.58
N ALA A 299 -16.56 -9.33 7.46
CA ALA A 299 -17.44 -9.03 8.57
C ALA A 299 -16.60 -8.82 9.83
N MET A 300 -16.82 -7.69 10.51
CA MET A 300 -16.14 -7.36 11.75
C MET A 300 -17.10 -6.71 12.74
N GLU A 301 -16.70 -6.70 14.00
CA GLU A 301 -17.38 -5.97 15.07
C GLU A 301 -17.67 -4.52 14.65
N LEU A 302 -18.90 -4.05 14.89
CA LEU A 302 -19.20 -2.63 14.80
C LEU A 302 -18.65 -1.92 16.03
N VAL A 303 -17.58 -1.14 15.83
CA VAL A 303 -17.01 -0.28 16.86
C VAL A 303 -17.53 1.15 16.64
N ASP A 304 -18.02 1.79 17.69
CA ASP A 304 -18.44 3.19 17.64
C ASP A 304 -17.23 4.10 17.40
N THR A 305 -17.45 5.16 16.63
CA THR A 305 -16.40 6.10 16.23
C THR A 305 -16.76 7.52 16.64
N GLY A 306 -15.79 8.24 17.19
CA GLY A 306 -15.87 9.67 17.42
C GLY A 306 -15.29 10.44 16.23
N CYS A 307 -14.00 10.78 16.30
CA CYS A 307 -13.31 11.59 15.29
C CYS A 307 -12.12 10.85 14.68
N LYS A 308 -11.58 11.38 13.57
CA LYS A 308 -10.33 10.88 12.98
C LYS A 308 -9.13 11.24 13.87
N VAL A 309 -8.05 10.47 13.76
CA VAL A 309 -6.84 10.72 14.56
C VAL A 309 -6.21 12.09 14.35
N ASN A 310 -6.41 12.74 13.21
CA ASN A 310 -5.84 14.07 12.95
C ASN A 310 -6.81 15.23 13.25
N ASP A 311 -7.98 14.94 13.84
CA ASP A 311 -8.97 15.95 14.22
C ASP A 311 -8.76 16.39 15.67
N ALA A 312 -7.99 17.46 15.85
CA ALA A 312 -7.67 17.98 17.18
C ALA A 312 -8.89 18.54 17.92
N ASP A 313 -9.87 19.08 17.20
CA ASP A 313 -11.07 19.65 17.84
C ASP A 313 -12.00 18.52 18.28
N GLY A 314 -12.25 17.53 17.40
CA GLY A 314 -13.00 16.32 17.75
C GLY A 314 -12.37 15.53 18.88
N ALA A 315 -11.04 15.47 18.97
CA ALA A 315 -10.34 14.83 20.08
C ALA A 315 -10.67 15.51 21.43
N ARG A 316 -10.70 16.85 21.47
CA ARG A 316 -11.07 17.60 22.68
C ARG A 316 -12.52 17.38 23.09
N GLU A 317 -13.44 17.28 22.12
CA GLU A 317 -14.85 16.99 22.38
C GLU A 317 -15.05 15.60 23.01
N LEU A 318 -14.18 14.64 22.69
CA LEU A 318 -14.15 13.31 23.31
C LEU A 318 -13.46 13.29 24.69
N GLY A 319 -12.94 14.43 25.16
CA GLY A 319 -12.19 14.54 26.41
C GLY A 319 -10.73 14.06 26.30
N ALA A 320 -10.17 14.03 25.09
CA ALA A 320 -8.77 13.74 24.84
C ALA A 320 -7.97 15.04 24.65
N GLU A 321 -6.78 15.11 25.24
CA GLU A 321 -5.82 16.14 24.89
C GLU A 321 -5.14 15.76 23.56
N PRO A 322 -5.21 16.58 22.48
CA PRO A 322 -4.66 16.22 21.17
C PRO A 322 -3.17 15.84 21.21
N HIS A 323 -2.41 16.47 22.11
CA HIS A 323 -1.01 16.14 22.33
C HIS A 323 -0.82 14.68 22.80
N ASP A 324 -1.65 14.22 23.74
CA ASP A 324 -1.58 12.86 24.30
C ASP A 324 -1.97 11.82 23.24
N VAL A 325 -2.93 12.15 22.38
CA VAL A 325 -3.29 11.35 21.21
C VAL A 325 -2.10 11.18 20.27
N ALA A 326 -1.37 12.27 19.98
CA ALA A 326 -0.18 12.23 19.14
C ALA A 326 0.93 11.36 19.76
N GLU A 327 1.12 11.47 21.07
CA GLU A 327 2.08 10.66 21.82
C GLU A 327 1.74 9.17 21.74
N VAL A 328 0.50 8.78 22.07
CA VAL A 328 0.07 7.37 22.01
C VAL A 328 0.17 6.82 20.60
N PHE A 329 -0.27 7.58 19.59
CA PHE A 329 -0.13 7.22 18.19
C PHE A 329 1.34 6.98 17.82
N CYS A 330 2.23 7.89 18.22
CA CYS A 330 3.66 7.74 17.96
C CYS A 330 4.27 6.52 18.65
N GLN A 331 3.84 6.21 19.87
CA GLN A 331 4.33 5.07 20.64
C GLN A 331 3.93 3.74 19.99
N ILE A 332 2.66 3.58 19.59
CA ILE A 332 2.17 2.35 18.94
C ILE A 332 2.91 2.07 17.62
N PHE A 333 3.06 3.09 16.77
CA PHE A 333 3.76 2.91 15.50
C PHE A 333 5.28 2.75 15.65
N ALA A 334 5.88 3.37 16.68
CA ALA A 334 7.28 3.12 17.01
C ALA A 334 7.49 1.68 17.51
N GLU A 335 6.54 1.15 18.28
CA GLU A 335 6.54 -0.24 18.76
C GLU A 335 6.49 -1.20 17.57
N MET A 336 5.51 -1.05 16.67
CA MET A 336 5.43 -1.82 15.40
C MET A 336 6.75 -1.79 14.60
N MET A 337 7.39 -0.63 14.52
CA MET A 337 8.59 -0.41 13.70
C MET A 337 9.87 -0.99 14.32
N PHE A 338 10.08 -0.80 15.62
CA PHE A 338 11.35 -1.14 16.29
C PHE A 338 11.26 -2.40 17.15
N GLY A 339 10.08 -2.70 17.70
CA GLY A 339 9.81 -3.76 18.69
C GLY A 339 9.36 -5.08 18.07
N GLN A 340 8.29 -5.09 17.25
CA GLN A 340 7.78 -6.36 16.68
C GLN A 340 8.13 -6.57 15.22
N GLY A 341 8.35 -5.50 14.45
CA GLY A 341 8.61 -5.60 13.02
C GLY A 341 7.37 -5.90 12.18
N TRP A 342 6.18 -5.92 12.78
CA TRP A 342 4.91 -5.99 12.08
C TRP A 342 4.39 -4.57 11.86
N LEU A 343 4.75 -3.98 10.71
CA LEU A 343 4.50 -2.57 10.43
C LEU A 343 3.24 -2.39 9.59
N HIS A 344 2.28 -1.61 10.10
CA HIS A 344 1.22 -1.09 9.25
C HIS A 344 1.77 0.04 8.36
N VAL A 345 1.79 -0.18 7.05
CA VAL A 345 2.48 0.71 6.09
C VAL A 345 1.60 1.82 5.51
N ASP A 346 0.33 1.88 5.91
CA ASP A 346 -0.61 2.93 5.48
C ASP A 346 -1.48 3.47 6.63
N PRO A 347 -0.89 4.11 7.66
CA PRO A 347 -1.64 4.68 8.77
C PRO A 347 -2.29 6.02 8.43
N HIS A 348 -3.00 6.08 7.31
CA HIS A 348 -3.68 7.28 6.87
C HIS A 348 -4.75 7.67 7.92
N PRO A 349 -5.05 8.96 8.16
CA PRO A 349 -6.05 9.36 9.16
C PRO A 349 -7.46 8.80 8.96
N GLY A 350 -7.75 8.23 7.79
CA GLY A 350 -8.99 7.49 7.54
C GLY A 350 -9.05 6.11 8.22
N ASN A 351 -7.90 5.51 8.55
CA ASN A 351 -7.77 4.15 9.08
C ASN A 351 -7.63 4.13 10.61
N VAL A 352 -7.41 5.30 11.22
CA VAL A 352 -7.15 5.47 12.66
C VAL A 352 -8.10 6.52 13.21
N TRP A 353 -8.91 6.12 14.19
CA TRP A 353 -9.95 6.95 14.78
C TRP A 353 -9.83 6.99 16.30
N LEU A 354 -10.51 7.95 16.91
CA LEU A 354 -10.73 8.01 18.34
C LEU A 354 -12.18 7.66 18.63
N ARG A 355 -12.40 6.91 19.70
CA ARG A 355 -13.71 6.67 20.29
C ARG A 355 -13.70 6.99 21.78
N LYS A 356 -14.87 7.25 22.34
CA LYS A 356 -15.04 7.37 23.79
C LYS A 356 -15.08 5.98 24.41
N THR A 357 -14.46 5.82 25.57
CA THR A 357 -14.55 4.57 26.33
C THR A 357 -15.88 4.51 27.09
N HIS A 358 -16.56 3.37 27.04
CA HIS A 358 -17.83 3.10 27.70
C HIS A 358 -17.66 2.12 28.87
N ALA A 359 -18.61 2.12 29.81
CA ALA A 359 -18.55 1.23 30.99
C ALA A 359 -18.54 -0.28 30.65
N GLY A 360 -19.02 -0.64 29.46
CA GLY A 360 -19.02 -2.01 28.95
C GLY A 360 -17.70 -2.43 28.29
N ASP A 361 -16.82 -1.49 27.95
CA ASP A 361 -15.53 -1.83 27.36
C ASP A 361 -14.69 -2.62 28.38
N ARG A 362 -13.99 -3.66 27.92
CA ARG A 362 -12.99 -4.36 28.74
C ARG A 362 -11.76 -4.63 27.88
N PRO A 363 -10.56 -4.20 28.32
CA PRO A 363 -10.26 -3.41 29.52
C PRO A 363 -10.54 -1.90 29.35
N VAL A 364 -10.81 -1.19 30.45
CA VAL A 364 -10.98 0.28 30.49
C VAL A 364 -9.74 0.92 31.07
N ASP A 365 -9.07 1.77 30.30
CA ASP A 365 -8.10 2.71 30.85
C ASP A 365 -8.85 3.81 31.63
N ARG A 366 -8.83 3.76 32.96
CA ARG A 366 -9.51 4.76 33.80
C ARG A 366 -8.88 6.15 33.71
N GLN A 367 -7.65 6.26 33.19
CA GLN A 367 -6.95 7.53 33.00
C GLN A 367 -7.25 8.16 31.64
N ARG A 368 -7.71 7.36 30.65
CA ARG A 368 -8.02 7.83 29.30
C ARG A 368 -9.50 7.56 28.99
N PRO A 369 -10.35 8.59 28.91
CA PRO A 369 -11.77 8.41 28.55
C PRO A 369 -11.97 8.09 27.05
N TRP A 370 -10.92 7.69 26.35
CA TRP A 370 -10.89 7.45 24.92
C TRP A 370 -9.94 6.31 24.56
N GLN A 371 -10.14 5.72 23.38
CA GLN A 371 -9.27 4.71 22.78
C GLN A 371 -8.95 5.07 21.33
N LEU A 372 -7.76 4.67 20.85
CA LEU A 372 -7.52 4.61 19.40
C LEU A 372 -8.19 3.38 18.82
N VAL A 373 -8.79 3.52 17.64
CA VAL A 373 -9.37 2.43 16.88
C VAL A 373 -8.63 2.30 15.56
N LEU A 374 -8.14 1.11 15.25
CA LEU A 374 -7.48 0.80 13.97
C LEU A 374 -8.41 -0.11 13.15
N PHE A 375 -8.85 0.36 11.99
CA PHE A 375 -9.89 -0.30 11.18
C PHE A 375 -9.34 -1.04 9.95
N ASP A 376 -8.45 -0.42 9.20
CA ASP A 376 -7.96 -0.97 7.93
C ASP A 376 -6.71 -1.79 8.19
N HIS A 377 -6.78 -3.08 7.86
CA HIS A 377 -5.67 -4.01 8.00
C HIS A 377 -5.17 -4.58 6.66
N GLY A 378 -5.51 -3.92 5.54
CA GLY A 378 -5.18 -4.39 4.19
C GLY A 378 -3.70 -4.23 3.80
N SER A 379 -2.91 -3.46 4.56
CA SER A 379 -1.51 -3.15 4.20
C SER A 379 -0.55 -3.26 5.38
N TYR A 380 0.15 -4.38 5.45
CA TYR A 380 1.21 -4.65 6.42
C TYR A 380 2.50 -5.11 5.73
N TYR A 381 3.62 -4.83 6.38
CA TYR A 381 4.92 -5.32 5.97
C TYR A 381 5.69 -5.86 7.17
N HIS A 382 6.29 -7.03 7.00
CA HIS A 382 7.16 -7.62 8.00
C HIS A 382 8.60 -7.13 7.78
N LEU A 383 9.06 -6.27 8.68
CA LEU A 383 10.44 -5.78 8.69
C LEU A 383 11.37 -6.89 9.18
N SER A 384 12.37 -7.23 8.37
CA SER A 384 13.34 -8.27 8.74
C SER A 384 14.13 -7.89 9.99
N GLU A 385 14.47 -8.88 10.82
CA GLU A 385 15.21 -8.60 12.05
C GLU A 385 16.62 -8.05 11.80
N ASP A 386 17.28 -8.49 10.71
CA ASP A 386 18.55 -7.91 10.26
C ASP A 386 18.42 -6.41 9.94
N PHE A 387 17.40 -6.03 9.15
CA PHE A 387 17.12 -4.63 8.87
C PHE A 387 16.83 -3.85 10.15
N ARG A 388 15.94 -4.38 11.01
CA ARG A 388 15.54 -3.71 12.25
C ARG A 388 16.71 -3.49 13.18
N ALA A 389 17.63 -4.45 13.31
CA ALA A 389 18.83 -4.30 14.12
C ALA A 389 19.71 -3.14 13.65
N LYS A 390 19.96 -3.05 12.34
CA LYS A 390 20.73 -1.96 11.72
C LYS A 390 20.00 -0.62 11.85
N TYR A 391 18.68 -0.62 11.65
CA TYR A 391 17.85 0.56 11.76
C TYR A 391 17.78 1.10 13.21
N ARG A 392 17.73 0.23 14.21
CA ARG A 392 17.82 0.62 15.64
C ARG A 392 19.16 1.28 15.96
N GLU A 393 20.27 0.75 15.43
CA GLU A 393 21.59 1.38 15.62
C GLU A 393 21.68 2.73 14.90
N LEU A 394 21.10 2.86 13.69
CA LEU A 394 21.00 4.16 13.00
C LEU A 394 20.25 5.19 13.87
N TRP A 395 19.10 4.81 14.44
CA TRP A 395 18.34 5.69 15.33
C TRP A 395 19.10 6.06 16.59
N ARG A 396 19.75 5.09 17.24
CA ARG A 396 20.61 5.34 18.39
C ARG A 396 21.74 6.32 18.05
N ALA A 397 22.41 6.13 16.92
CA ALA A 397 23.47 7.01 16.45
C ALA A 397 22.95 8.45 16.20
N MET A 398 21.77 8.59 15.59
CA MET A 398 21.11 9.89 15.40
C MET A 398 20.73 10.55 16.74
N MET A 399 20.24 9.80 17.72
CA MET A 399 19.90 10.33 19.04
C MET A 399 21.14 10.79 19.83
N LEU A 400 22.26 10.07 19.69
CA LEU A 400 23.55 10.41 20.29
C LEU A 400 24.33 11.46 19.49
N MET A 401 23.86 11.84 18.29
CA MET A 401 24.56 12.71 17.35
C MET A 401 25.99 12.22 17.00
N ASP A 402 26.20 10.90 17.01
CA ASP A 402 27.49 10.28 16.70
C ASP A 402 27.62 10.10 15.19
N GLN A 403 28.33 11.03 14.54
CA GLN A 403 28.51 11.04 13.08
C GLN A 403 29.16 9.76 12.57
N GLY A 404 30.19 9.25 13.25
CA GLY A 404 30.89 8.03 12.84
C GLY A 404 29.99 6.81 12.89
N ARG A 405 29.12 6.71 13.90
CA ARG A 405 28.11 5.64 13.96
C ARG A 405 27.00 5.82 12.93
N ILE A 406 26.56 7.04 12.64
CA ILE A 406 25.55 7.30 11.60
C ILE A 406 26.04 6.78 10.25
N ILE A 407 27.28 7.09 9.87
CA ILE A 407 27.88 6.62 8.62
C ILE A 407 27.95 5.09 8.59
N ARG A 408 28.55 4.46 9.62
CA ARG A 408 28.65 2.98 9.68
C ARG A 408 27.29 2.28 9.64
N ALA A 409 26.31 2.80 10.38
CA ALA A 409 24.96 2.24 10.39
C ALA A 409 24.29 2.41 9.02
N GLY A 410 24.45 3.57 8.38
CA GLY A 410 23.91 3.80 7.05
C GLY A 410 24.57 2.97 5.96
N GLU A 411 25.89 2.76 6.03
CA GLU A 411 26.62 1.82 5.15
C GLU A 411 26.07 0.40 5.27
N SER A 412 25.80 -0.07 6.49
CA SER A 412 25.20 -1.39 6.72
C SER A 412 23.78 -1.55 6.15
N LEU A 413 23.10 -0.42 5.92
CA LEU A 413 21.78 -0.31 5.29
C LEU A 413 21.87 -0.05 3.77
N GLY A 414 23.06 -0.16 3.18
CA GLY A 414 23.28 0.01 1.73
C GLY A 414 23.33 1.46 1.26
N ALA A 415 23.44 2.44 2.17
CA ALA A 415 23.40 3.85 1.79
C ALA A 415 24.75 4.41 1.30
N GLY A 416 25.87 3.74 1.59
CA GLY A 416 27.20 4.22 1.23
C GLY A 416 27.43 5.68 1.65
N GLU A 417 27.93 6.52 0.74
CA GLU A 417 28.15 7.95 1.00
C GLU A 417 26.87 8.73 1.33
N PHE A 418 25.70 8.24 0.91
CA PHE A 418 24.42 8.88 1.20
C PHE A 418 23.96 8.67 2.65
N ALA A 419 24.63 7.81 3.42
CA ALA A 419 24.38 7.63 4.86
C ALA A 419 24.39 8.97 5.63
N GLN A 420 25.21 9.93 5.18
CA GLN A 420 25.29 11.26 5.78
C GLN A 420 23.97 12.06 5.72
N TYR A 421 23.04 11.67 4.85
CA TYR A 421 21.75 12.35 4.67
C TYR A 421 20.61 11.74 5.47
N PHE A 422 20.79 10.57 6.09
CA PHE A 422 19.73 9.98 6.93
C PHE A 422 19.27 10.88 8.09
N PRO A 423 20.16 11.60 8.82
CA PRO A 423 19.71 12.56 9.82
C PRO A 423 18.77 13.63 9.24
N LEU A 424 19.02 14.06 7.99
CA LEU A 424 18.16 15.03 7.32
C LEU A 424 16.80 14.41 6.98
N MET A 425 16.77 13.18 6.49
CA MET A 425 15.55 12.49 6.08
C MET A 425 14.63 12.16 7.28
N PHE A 426 15.20 11.67 8.38
CA PHE A 426 14.41 11.22 9.53
C PHE A 426 14.15 12.32 10.57
N THR A 427 15.16 13.17 10.81
CA THR A 427 15.14 14.17 11.89
C THR A 427 15.07 15.61 11.40
N TYR A 428 15.10 15.82 10.07
CA TYR A 428 15.11 17.15 9.44
C TYR A 428 16.32 18.00 9.83
N ARG A 429 17.43 17.34 10.15
CA ARG A 429 18.66 17.99 10.59
C ARG A 429 19.87 17.47 9.83
N PRO A 430 20.73 18.36 9.30
CA PRO A 430 21.99 17.92 8.73
C PRO A 430 22.86 17.23 9.78
N ILE A 431 23.68 16.27 9.36
CA ILE A 431 24.61 15.51 10.21
C ILE A 431 25.60 16.41 11.00
N PHE A 432 25.89 17.60 10.49
CA PHE A 432 26.77 18.59 11.11
C PHE A 432 26.06 19.55 12.10
N SER A 433 24.77 19.37 12.36
CA SER A 433 24.03 20.24 13.29
C SER A 433 24.49 20.03 14.72
N THR A 434 24.90 21.11 15.40
CA THR A 434 25.29 21.09 16.83
C THR A 434 24.12 21.39 17.78
N LYS A 435 22.91 21.60 17.24
CA LYS A 435 21.75 22.01 18.02
C LYS A 435 21.04 20.80 18.62
N ARG A 436 20.50 20.94 19.84
CA ARG A 436 19.76 19.86 20.53
C ARG A 436 18.57 19.37 19.72
N LEU A 437 18.41 18.04 19.63
CA LEU A 437 17.35 17.35 18.89
C LEU A 437 15.94 17.80 19.34
N GLY A 438 14.99 17.93 18.40
CA GLY A 438 13.57 18.17 18.71
C GLY A 438 13.09 19.62 18.83
N PHE A 439 13.99 20.61 18.89
CA PHE A 439 13.61 22.03 18.87
C PHE A 439 13.32 22.50 17.42
N GLN A 440 12.10 22.98 17.16
CA GLN A 440 11.72 23.57 15.86
C GLN A 440 12.45 24.92 15.64
N GLY A 441 12.77 25.24 14.39
CA GLY A 441 13.13 26.60 13.99
C GLY A 441 14.61 26.93 13.84
N VAL A 442 15.55 25.98 13.77
CA VAL A 442 16.97 26.37 13.72
C VAL A 442 17.83 25.58 12.73
N THR A 443 17.46 25.55 11.45
CA THR A 443 18.52 25.65 10.41
C THR A 443 18.76 27.14 10.22
N SER A 444 19.93 27.64 10.64
CA SER A 444 20.30 29.03 10.36
C SER A 444 20.26 29.27 8.84
N LYS A 445 20.19 30.52 8.38
CA LYS A 445 20.34 30.82 6.94
C LYS A 445 21.60 30.16 6.36
N GLU A 446 22.65 30.08 7.17
CA GLU A 446 23.90 29.40 6.85
C GLU A 446 23.74 27.87 6.76
N ASP A 447 23.05 27.22 7.70
CA ASP A 447 22.78 25.77 7.63
C ASP A 447 21.97 25.43 6.37
N LYS A 448 20.99 26.26 6.01
CA LYS A 448 20.20 26.10 4.76
C LYS A 448 21.07 26.28 3.52
N ARG A 449 21.98 27.26 3.53
CA ARG A 449 22.93 27.49 2.42
C ARG A 449 23.89 26.31 2.26
N ARG A 450 24.48 25.85 3.36
CA ARG A 450 25.37 24.67 3.39
C ARG A 450 24.64 23.42 2.93
N LEU A 451 23.41 23.21 3.39
CA LEU A 451 22.60 22.08 2.95
C LEU A 451 22.31 22.13 1.45
N ARG A 452 21.94 23.28 0.90
CA ARG A 452 21.75 23.41 -0.57
C ARG A 452 23.04 23.11 -1.33
N ALA A 453 24.18 23.61 -0.85
CA ALA A 453 25.47 23.35 -1.48
C ALA A 453 25.82 21.85 -1.46
N GLU A 454 25.62 21.17 -0.32
CA GLU A 454 25.85 19.72 -0.20
C GLU A 454 24.91 18.92 -1.09
N LEU A 455 23.59 19.19 -1.06
CA LEU A 455 22.62 18.49 -1.90
C LEU A 455 22.88 18.71 -3.40
N SER A 456 23.45 19.87 -3.79
CA SER A 456 23.79 20.18 -5.18
C SER A 456 25.04 19.47 -5.70
N LYS A 457 25.84 18.82 -4.83
CA LYS A 457 26.99 18.01 -5.27
C LYS A 457 26.57 16.75 -6.01
N HIS A 458 25.40 16.22 -5.66
CA HIS A 458 24.89 14.99 -6.24
C HIS A 458 23.93 15.28 -7.40
N LYS A 459 24.08 14.51 -8.47
CA LYS A 459 23.17 14.59 -9.61
C LYS A 459 21.87 13.85 -9.29
N LYS A 460 20.80 14.16 -10.03
CA LYS A 460 19.49 13.53 -9.83
C LYS A 460 19.58 12.01 -9.99
N GLU A 461 20.37 11.55 -10.95
CA GLU A 461 20.55 10.13 -11.26
C GLU A 461 21.22 9.37 -10.10
N GLU A 462 22.10 10.03 -9.35
CA GLU A 462 22.76 9.45 -8.17
C GLU A 462 21.77 9.29 -7.01
N TRP A 463 20.90 10.28 -6.79
CA TRP A 463 19.81 10.18 -5.83
C TRP A 463 18.82 9.07 -6.18
N THR A 464 18.48 8.93 -7.46
CA THR A 464 17.62 7.85 -7.94
C THR A 464 18.25 6.49 -7.67
N ARG A 465 19.52 6.27 -8.05
CA ARG A 465 20.24 5.02 -7.77
C ARG A 465 20.36 4.73 -6.27
N PHE A 466 20.56 5.77 -5.45
CA PHE A 466 20.56 5.62 -4.00
C PHE A 466 19.20 5.10 -3.51
N MET A 467 18.10 5.74 -3.92
CA MET A 467 16.75 5.32 -3.52
C MET A 467 16.42 3.89 -4.02
N GLU A 468 16.89 3.51 -5.21
CA GLU A 468 16.74 2.17 -5.79
C GLU A 468 17.59 1.11 -5.06
N GLY A 469 18.76 1.50 -4.54
CA GLY A 469 19.69 0.61 -3.84
C GLY A 469 19.34 0.35 -2.38
N LEU A 470 18.40 1.12 -1.81
CA LEU A 470 17.97 0.92 -0.42
C LEU A 470 17.17 -0.39 -0.25
N PRO A 471 17.31 -1.07 0.90
CA PRO A 471 16.44 -2.20 1.24
C PRO A 471 14.97 -1.79 1.18
N ARG A 472 14.09 -2.70 0.75
CA ARG A 472 12.64 -2.44 0.66
C ARG A 472 12.06 -1.98 2.00
N ASP A 473 12.50 -2.59 3.08
CA ASP A 473 12.18 -2.23 4.47
C ASP A 473 12.36 -0.72 4.74
N MET A 474 13.41 -0.11 4.16
CA MET A 474 13.70 1.32 4.31
C MET A 474 12.60 2.19 3.69
N LEU A 475 12.06 1.80 2.54
CA LEU A 475 11.01 2.55 1.86
C LEU A 475 9.73 2.61 2.70
N PHE A 476 9.36 1.50 3.36
CA PHE A 476 8.18 1.45 4.22
C PHE A 476 8.35 2.26 5.51
N VAL A 477 9.50 2.17 6.19
CA VAL A 477 9.73 2.97 7.40
C VAL A 477 9.79 4.46 7.10
N MET A 478 10.34 4.86 5.95
CA MET A 478 10.32 6.26 5.51
C MET A 478 8.88 6.76 5.32
N ARG A 479 8.04 6.01 4.59
CA ARG A 479 6.62 6.34 4.38
C ARG A 479 5.88 6.50 5.71
N VAL A 480 5.98 5.52 6.60
CA VAL A 480 5.31 5.57 7.91
C VAL A 480 5.80 6.75 8.74
N ASN A 481 7.11 7.02 8.77
CA ASN A 481 7.67 8.15 9.50
C ASN A 481 7.17 9.51 8.99
N ASP A 482 6.95 9.65 7.69
CA ASP A 482 6.35 10.85 7.09
C ASP A 482 4.89 11.05 7.50
N MET A 483 4.10 9.97 7.47
CA MET A 483 2.69 10.00 7.90
C MET A 483 2.57 10.29 9.40
N MET A 484 3.41 9.66 10.22
CA MET A 484 3.50 9.94 11.66
C MET A 484 3.85 11.39 11.93
N ARG A 485 4.78 11.98 11.16
CA ARG A 485 5.11 13.41 11.28
C ARG A 485 3.88 14.28 10.99
N SER A 486 3.13 13.97 9.94
CA SER A 486 1.95 14.74 9.56
C SER A 486 0.90 14.73 10.66
N ILE A 487 0.48 13.54 11.12
CA ILE A 487 -0.53 13.37 12.17
C ILE A 487 -0.09 14.03 13.47
N ASN A 488 1.16 13.82 13.88
CA ASN A 488 1.73 14.49 15.05
C ASN A 488 1.63 16.02 14.93
N LYS A 489 1.89 16.60 13.75
CA LYS A 489 1.80 18.04 13.54
C LYS A 489 0.35 18.53 13.61
N ASP A 490 -0.58 17.82 12.99
CA ASP A 490 -2.01 18.18 12.97
C ASP A 490 -2.59 18.20 14.40
N LEU A 491 -2.11 17.30 15.26
CA LEU A 491 -2.48 17.23 16.68
C LEU A 491 -1.70 18.18 17.62
N GLY A 492 -0.84 19.06 17.07
CA GLY A 492 -0.04 20.00 17.88
C GLY A 492 1.16 19.38 18.61
N GLY A 493 1.49 18.12 18.31
CA GLY A 493 2.64 17.41 18.88
C GLY A 493 3.99 17.99 18.44
N THR A 494 4.96 17.98 19.35
CA THR A 494 6.30 18.53 19.06
C THR A 494 7.21 17.53 18.33
N THR A 495 8.14 18.04 17.51
CA THR A 495 9.17 17.19 16.90
C THR A 495 10.02 16.47 17.95
N ARG A 496 10.26 17.11 19.10
CA ARG A 496 11.00 16.51 20.22
C ARG A 496 10.31 15.27 20.77
N MET A 497 9.01 15.35 21.02
CA MET A 497 8.21 14.27 21.55
C MET A 497 8.22 13.07 20.58
N ARG A 498 7.88 13.29 19.31
CA ARG A 498 7.92 12.24 18.26
C ARG A 498 9.29 11.56 18.16
N LEU A 499 10.37 12.33 18.04
CA LEU A 499 11.73 11.77 17.95
C LEU A 499 12.14 11.05 19.25
N GLY A 500 11.68 11.53 20.40
CA GLY A 500 11.90 10.89 21.69
C GLY A 500 11.27 9.49 21.76
N HIS A 501 10.03 9.32 21.30
CA HIS A 501 9.38 8.00 21.27
C HIS A 501 10.04 7.05 20.28
N LEU A 502 10.40 7.52 19.07
CA LEU A 502 11.12 6.72 18.08
C LEU A 502 12.49 6.28 18.62
N GLY A 503 13.24 7.19 19.24
CA GLY A 503 14.53 6.88 19.86
C GLY A 503 14.41 5.92 21.04
N ALA A 504 13.42 6.10 21.91
CA ALA A 504 13.18 5.21 23.04
C ALA A 504 12.79 3.80 22.59
N ALA A 505 11.92 3.68 21.58
CA ALA A 505 11.54 2.41 20.99
C ALA A 505 12.74 1.72 20.32
N ALA A 506 13.60 2.46 19.62
CA ALA A 506 14.82 1.91 19.04
C ALA A 506 15.76 1.32 20.09
N VAL A 507 15.90 1.97 21.26
CA VAL A 507 16.70 1.45 22.37
C VAL A 507 16.05 0.21 23.02
N ARG A 508 14.73 0.24 23.27
CA ARG A 508 14.01 -0.92 23.82
C ARG A 508 14.08 -2.13 22.91
N GLY A 509 13.82 -1.96 21.61
CA GLY A 509 13.90 -3.03 20.63
C GLY A 509 15.30 -3.63 20.51
N HIS A 510 16.35 -2.84 20.73
CA HIS A 510 17.74 -3.35 20.73
C HIS A 510 18.03 -4.20 21.97
N ALA A 511 17.42 -3.86 23.12
CA ALA A 511 17.52 -4.69 24.32
C ALA A 511 16.79 -6.02 24.13
N GLN A 512 15.59 -6.02 23.54
CA GLN A 512 14.80 -7.21 23.26
C GLN A 512 15.47 -8.16 22.24
N SER A 513 16.03 -7.63 21.14
CA SER A 513 16.64 -8.47 20.10
C SER A 513 17.84 -9.29 20.58
N LYS A 514 18.53 -8.84 21.65
CA LYS A 514 19.64 -9.60 22.27
C LYS A 514 19.19 -10.87 22.98
N TYR A 515 17.90 -11.01 23.27
CA TYR A 515 17.34 -12.19 23.93
C TYR A 515 16.60 -13.14 22.96
N GLU A 516 16.13 -12.64 21.81
CA GLU A 516 15.12 -13.37 21.00
C GLU A 516 15.62 -13.94 19.66
N GLY A 517 16.69 -13.39 19.06
CA GLY A 517 17.62 -14.08 18.12
C GLY A 517 17.11 -14.69 16.79
N ASP A 518 15.81 -14.99 16.62
CA ASP A 518 15.31 -15.85 15.54
C ASP A 518 14.39 -15.17 14.52
N GLY A 519 14.11 -13.87 14.70
CA GLY A 519 13.31 -13.08 13.76
C GLY A 519 11.83 -13.46 13.67
N ARG A 520 11.33 -14.28 14.60
CA ARG A 520 9.89 -14.62 14.67
C ARG A 520 9.09 -13.46 15.24
N LEU A 521 7.86 -13.31 14.77
CA LEU A 521 6.90 -12.40 15.38
C LEU A 521 6.61 -12.86 16.81
N ARG A 522 6.70 -11.93 17.75
CA ARG A 522 6.45 -12.19 19.16
C ARG A 522 5.51 -11.16 19.76
N THR A 523 4.75 -11.58 20.76
CA THR A 523 4.10 -10.64 21.68
C THR A 523 5.17 -9.90 22.49
N PRO A 524 4.89 -8.74 23.10
CA PRO A 524 5.84 -8.07 23.99
C PRO A 524 6.27 -8.91 25.21
N ARG A 525 5.54 -10.01 25.50
CA ARG A 525 5.85 -10.99 26.56
C ARG A 525 6.71 -12.16 26.08
N GLY A 526 7.06 -12.19 24.80
CA GLY A 526 7.96 -13.18 24.19
C GLY A 526 7.28 -14.39 23.56
N ASP A 527 5.94 -14.44 23.52
CA ASP A 527 5.19 -15.56 22.92
C ASP A 527 5.39 -15.57 21.41
N VAL A 528 5.81 -16.70 20.85
CA VAL A 528 6.00 -16.86 19.40
C VAL A 528 4.66 -16.91 18.70
N ILE A 529 4.48 -16.08 17.67
CA ILE A 529 3.32 -16.07 16.79
C ILE A 529 3.74 -16.67 15.46
N GLU A 530 3.12 -17.78 15.05
CA GLU A 530 3.32 -18.34 13.72
C GLU A 530 2.71 -17.40 12.67
N SER A 531 3.56 -16.84 11.79
CA SER A 531 3.09 -16.09 10.63
C SER A 531 2.55 -17.07 9.59
N THR A 532 1.30 -16.85 9.15
CA THR A 532 0.71 -17.59 8.02
C THR A 532 1.13 -17.01 6.67
N SER A 533 1.91 -15.93 6.65
CA SER A 533 2.51 -15.38 5.44
C SER A 533 3.80 -16.13 5.10
N GLY A 534 3.66 -17.38 4.66
CA GLY A 534 4.79 -18.11 4.08
C GLY A 534 5.39 -17.31 2.93
N GLU A 535 6.72 -17.15 2.93
CA GLU A 535 7.43 -16.81 1.71
C GLU A 535 6.98 -17.78 0.60
N PRO A 536 6.77 -17.33 -0.65
CA PRO A 536 6.52 -18.25 -1.74
C PRO A 536 7.77 -19.11 -1.90
N ASN A 537 7.66 -20.38 -1.51
CA ASN A 537 8.65 -21.41 -1.79
C ASN A 537 8.95 -21.38 -3.30
N PRO A 538 10.19 -21.11 -3.74
CA PRO A 538 10.51 -20.91 -5.15
C PRO A 538 10.44 -22.18 -6.00
N ASN A 539 9.98 -23.32 -5.45
CA ASN A 539 9.88 -24.56 -6.19
C ASN A 539 8.70 -25.44 -5.74
N PRO A 540 7.56 -25.44 -6.46
CA PRO A 540 6.49 -26.39 -6.19
C PRO A 540 6.84 -27.71 -6.87
N ASN A 541 7.42 -28.65 -6.13
CA ASN A 541 7.44 -30.04 -6.59
C ASN A 541 6.08 -30.67 -6.23
N PRO A 542 5.22 -31.03 -7.20
CA PRO A 542 3.87 -31.47 -6.91
C PRO A 542 3.85 -32.98 -6.75
N ASN A 543 4.06 -33.49 -5.53
CA ASN A 543 3.48 -34.79 -5.17
C ASN A 543 3.50 -35.07 -3.66
N PRO A 544 2.35 -35.02 -2.97
CA PRO A 544 2.14 -35.76 -1.74
C PRO A 544 1.21 -36.93 -2.04
N ASN A 545 1.75 -38.13 -2.16
CA ASN A 545 0.95 -39.35 -2.16
C ASN A 545 0.73 -39.78 -0.69
N PRO A 546 -0.50 -39.82 -0.15
CA PRO A 546 -0.74 -40.29 1.19
C PRO A 546 -1.14 -41.77 1.12
N ASN A 547 -0.34 -42.66 1.70
CA ASN A 547 -0.88 -43.95 2.09
C ASN A 547 -0.23 -44.44 3.39
N PRO A 548 -0.95 -44.46 4.52
CA PRO A 548 -0.53 -45.18 5.71
C PRO A 548 -1.18 -46.56 5.68
N ASN A 549 -0.39 -47.63 5.65
CA ASN A 549 -0.89 -48.90 6.14
C ASN A 549 0.18 -49.61 6.97
N PRO A 550 -0.09 -49.90 8.25
CA PRO A 550 0.81 -50.63 9.12
C PRO A 550 0.48 -52.13 9.03
N ASN A 551 1.48 -52.98 8.83
CA ASN A 551 1.50 -54.24 9.58
C ASN A 551 2.92 -54.85 9.63
N PRO A 552 3.32 -55.46 10.75
CA PRO A 552 4.63 -56.02 10.97
C PRO A 552 4.63 -57.51 10.59
N ASN A 553 5.78 -58.04 10.17
CA ASN A 553 6.12 -59.40 10.55
C ASN A 553 7.64 -59.61 10.56
N PRO A 554 8.17 -60.38 11.54
CA PRO A 554 9.58 -60.66 11.73
C PRO A 554 9.96 -61.95 10.98
N ASN A 555 11.23 -62.09 10.56
CA ASN A 555 12.11 -63.23 10.90
C ASN A 555 13.47 -63.09 10.17
N PRO A 556 14.50 -63.92 10.47
CA PRO A 556 15.83 -63.43 10.74
C PRO A 556 16.83 -63.82 9.64
N ASN A 557 18.07 -63.37 9.85
CA ASN A 557 19.34 -63.88 9.36
C ASN A 557 19.33 -65.33 8.78
N PRO A 558 20.19 -65.67 7.80
CA PRO A 558 21.64 -65.65 8.04
C PRO A 558 22.52 -65.25 6.84
N ASN A 559 23.44 -64.30 7.05
CA ASN A 559 24.89 -64.47 6.81
C ASN A 559 25.68 -63.24 7.27
#